data_AF-A0A3N5MYV3-F1
#
_entry.id   AF-A0A3N5MYV3-F1
#
_cell.length_a   1.000
_cell.length_b   1.000
_cell.length_c   1.000
_cell.angle_alpha   90.00
_cell.angle_beta   90.00
_cell.angle_gamma   90.00
#
_symmetry.space_group_name_H-M   'P 1'
#
loop_
_entity.id
_entity.type
_entity.pdbx_description
1 polymer ?
#
loop_
_entity_poly.entity_id
_entity_poly.type
_entity_poly.pdbx_seq_one_letter_code
_entity_poly.pdbx_strand_id
1 'polypeptide(L)'
;DIILSHDNTASIESTFRKMGGTRVADPRKLLIVLDHNAPPTTSKLANDYQQIRAFVKDQGISNFHDAGDGICHQLMEKYARPGMVVVGSDSHTCTAGAFNAFATGIDRTETAGLWKQGETWFRVPDSVKVTLHGRLPEHVFAKDLALYIIGMIGSGGADYMSVEYHGDGVKTLTLADRMTIANLASEMGAKNAVFPADEVLISHPAMGTSGIWADQGAHYLHEYTIELDRLFPLASCPHHVDNVKSVDEVAGTRIGQALIGTCTNGRLEDLRIAAALLKGSKVAEGVQLLITPASREIYLQAVKEGLAEIFLSAGAIILTPSCGPCLGTGQGIPPDGINVISTANRNFSGRMGNPKASIYLASPATVTISAIHGEITSPVRSAVKNIFPYHVRQSDTVTVSSSDDRYHNGVWNYKDADNLNTDQMFAGNLTYEINSSQPEKIVPHLLKGFDETFSARVQKGDIMICGTNFGCGSSREHPAVGLVCAGIKAVLVKSVSRIFYRSAVNQGLPILVVPDAVNAYASGDMVHADMASGRITIGGREFNFRPLPDKLMQILNEGGLVKWIGKEK
;
A
#
# COMPACT_ATOMS: atom_id res chain seq x y z
N ASP A 1 -12.46 -12.51 10.39
CA ASP A 1 -12.65 -13.78 9.68
C ASP A 1 -11.38 -14.32 9.04
N ILE A 2 -10.60 -13.48 8.35
CA ILE A 2 -9.29 -13.86 7.79
C ILE A 2 -8.20 -12.92 8.30
N ILE A 3 -7.04 -13.49 8.63
CA ILE A 3 -5.82 -12.79 9.03
C ILE A 3 -4.74 -13.19 8.01
N LEU A 4 -4.49 -12.30 7.06
CA LEU A 4 -3.48 -12.49 6.02
C LEU A 4 -2.09 -12.09 6.54
N SER A 5 -1.10 -12.94 6.34
CA SER A 5 0.31 -12.56 6.40
C SER A 5 1.05 -13.18 5.23
N HIS A 6 2.29 -12.72 5.01
CA HIS A 6 3.09 -13.18 3.89
C HIS A 6 4.50 -13.55 4.35
N ASP A 7 5.54 -13.33 3.55
CA ASP A 7 6.96 -13.54 3.90
C ASP A 7 7.34 -12.93 5.27
N ASN A 8 6.64 -11.88 5.69
CA ASN A 8 6.81 -11.25 6.99
C ASN A 8 6.36 -12.10 8.20
N THR A 9 5.74 -13.27 7.95
CA THR A 9 5.33 -14.25 8.96
C THR A 9 6.50 -14.66 9.88
N ALA A 10 7.74 -14.78 9.36
CA ALA A 10 8.91 -15.08 10.21
C ALA A 10 9.17 -14.00 11.28
N SER A 11 8.95 -12.73 10.91
CA SER A 11 9.05 -11.59 11.82
C SER A 11 7.86 -11.54 12.79
N ILE A 12 6.65 -11.76 12.30
CA ILE A 12 5.42 -11.82 13.12
C ILE A 12 5.50 -12.94 14.15
N GLU A 13 5.97 -14.14 13.77
CA GLU A 13 6.18 -15.27 14.69
C GLU A 13 7.14 -14.89 15.83
N SER A 14 8.23 -14.18 15.52
CA SER A 14 9.18 -13.72 16.52
C SER A 14 8.50 -12.79 17.54
N THR A 15 7.67 -11.87 17.07
CA THR A 15 6.88 -10.95 17.92
C THR A 15 5.80 -11.69 18.71
N PHE A 16 5.10 -12.63 18.09
CA PHE A 16 4.10 -13.49 18.73
C PHE A 16 4.69 -14.27 19.91
N ARG A 17 5.88 -14.86 19.74
CA ARG A 17 6.60 -15.52 20.83
C ARG A 17 7.03 -14.54 21.94
N LYS A 18 7.48 -13.33 21.59
CA LYS A 18 7.79 -12.27 22.57
C LYS A 18 6.58 -11.85 23.40
N MET A 19 5.37 -11.91 22.82
CA MET A 19 4.11 -11.70 23.54
C MET A 19 3.74 -12.88 24.45
N GLY A 20 4.53 -13.95 24.52
CA GLY A 20 4.20 -15.19 25.24
C GLY A 20 3.25 -16.11 24.48
N GLY A 21 3.09 -15.91 23.17
CA GLY A 21 2.27 -16.77 22.32
C GLY A 21 2.91 -18.15 22.12
N THR A 22 2.12 -19.21 22.33
CA THR A 22 2.53 -20.61 22.12
C THR A 22 1.65 -21.30 21.07
N ARG A 23 0.35 -21.01 21.08
CA ARG A 23 -0.63 -21.44 20.07
C ARG A 23 -1.39 -20.24 19.55
N VAL A 24 -1.60 -20.20 18.23
CA VAL A 24 -2.47 -19.19 17.63
C VAL A 24 -3.91 -19.42 18.09
N ALA A 25 -4.66 -18.33 18.28
CA ALA A 25 -6.01 -18.35 18.82
C ALA A 25 -7.00 -19.13 17.92
N ASP A 26 -6.86 -19.02 16.61
CA ASP A 26 -7.62 -19.83 15.65
C ASP A 26 -6.83 -20.01 14.34
N PRO A 27 -6.23 -21.19 14.09
CA PRO A 27 -5.41 -21.42 12.90
C PRO A 27 -6.22 -21.39 11.59
N ARG A 28 -7.55 -21.57 11.65
CA ARG A 28 -8.43 -21.53 10.45
C ARG A 28 -8.59 -20.13 9.89
N LYS A 29 -8.37 -19.10 10.72
CA LYS A 29 -8.46 -17.70 10.32
C LYS A 29 -7.17 -17.22 9.63
N LEU A 30 -6.04 -17.91 9.81
CA LEU A 30 -4.78 -17.48 9.24
C LEU A 30 -4.70 -17.89 7.77
N LEU A 31 -4.32 -16.93 6.92
CA LEU A 31 -3.94 -17.13 5.52
C LEU A 31 -2.47 -16.70 5.39
N ILE A 32 -1.57 -17.64 5.10
CA ILE A 32 -0.14 -17.37 4.98
C ILE A 32 0.30 -17.64 3.55
N VAL A 33 0.91 -16.65 2.90
CA VAL A 33 1.31 -16.74 1.48
C VAL A 33 2.77 -16.33 1.30
N LEU A 34 3.58 -17.13 0.60
CA LEU A 34 4.96 -16.75 0.25
C LEU A 34 5.02 -16.16 -1.17
N ASP A 35 5.11 -14.84 -1.30
CA ASP A 35 4.95 -14.15 -2.59
C ASP A 35 5.83 -12.92 -2.82
N HIS A 36 6.39 -12.27 -1.80
CA HIS A 36 7.14 -11.02 -2.00
C HIS A 36 8.48 -11.27 -2.69
N ASN A 37 9.10 -12.42 -2.42
CA ASN A 37 10.36 -12.84 -3.02
C ASN A 37 10.34 -14.34 -3.33
N ALA A 38 9.40 -14.77 -4.15
CA ALA A 38 9.19 -16.17 -4.49
C ALA A 38 9.62 -16.47 -5.95
N PRO A 39 10.70 -17.25 -6.19
CA PRO A 39 11.55 -17.95 -5.22
C PRO A 39 12.52 -17.01 -4.47
N PRO A 40 13.02 -17.44 -3.29
CA PRO A 40 13.90 -16.61 -2.46
C PRO A 40 15.21 -16.31 -3.19
N THR A 41 15.64 -15.04 -3.14
CA THR A 41 16.86 -14.56 -3.80
C THR A 41 18.12 -14.69 -2.96
N THR A 42 17.98 -15.03 -1.68
CA THR A 42 19.10 -15.17 -0.73
C THR A 42 18.89 -16.37 0.19
N SER A 43 19.98 -16.92 0.75
CA SER A 43 19.92 -18.01 1.73
C SER A 43 19.22 -17.60 3.02
N LYS A 44 19.36 -16.34 3.46
CA LYS A 44 18.64 -15.80 4.61
C LYS A 44 17.12 -15.91 4.40
N LEU A 45 16.63 -15.43 3.26
CA LEU A 45 15.21 -15.48 2.96
C LEU A 45 14.71 -16.92 2.79
N ALA A 46 15.53 -17.80 2.22
CA ALA A 46 15.21 -19.23 2.16
C ALA A 46 15.07 -19.86 3.56
N ASN A 47 15.90 -19.44 4.53
CA ASN A 47 15.78 -19.85 5.92
C ASN A 47 14.50 -19.29 6.58
N ASP A 48 14.15 -18.02 6.30
CA ASP A 48 12.89 -17.43 6.77
C ASP A 48 11.69 -18.23 6.23
N TYR A 49 11.71 -18.67 4.97
CA TYR A 49 10.67 -19.54 4.39
C TYR A 49 10.62 -20.91 5.09
N GLN A 50 11.78 -21.50 5.40
CA GLN A 50 11.84 -22.77 6.13
C GLN A 50 11.26 -22.65 7.55
N GLN A 51 11.54 -21.53 8.23
CA GLN A 51 10.95 -21.20 9.53
C GLN A 51 9.42 -21.09 9.42
N ILE A 52 8.91 -20.35 8.42
CA ILE A 52 7.46 -20.18 8.20
C ILE A 52 6.78 -21.53 7.96
N ARG A 53 7.34 -22.40 7.11
CA ARG A 53 6.80 -23.75 6.88
C ARG A 53 6.74 -24.57 8.17
N ALA A 54 7.76 -24.46 9.02
CA ALA A 54 7.78 -25.15 10.31
C ALA A 54 6.68 -24.60 11.25
N PHE A 55 6.51 -23.28 11.32
CA PHE A 55 5.46 -22.63 12.10
C PHE A 55 4.05 -23.02 11.63
N VAL A 56 3.80 -22.96 10.32
CA VAL A 56 2.54 -23.39 9.70
C VAL A 56 2.18 -24.81 10.12
N LYS A 57 3.14 -25.74 10.04
CA LYS A 57 2.95 -27.14 10.43
C LYS A 57 2.68 -27.28 11.94
N ASP A 58 3.47 -26.62 12.78
CA ASP A 58 3.34 -26.67 14.24
C ASP A 58 1.99 -26.15 14.74
N GLN A 59 1.54 -25.04 14.15
CA GLN A 59 0.30 -24.38 14.53
C GLN A 59 -0.95 -25.01 13.90
N GLY A 60 -0.78 -25.89 12.91
CA GLY A 60 -1.88 -26.56 12.21
C GLY A 60 -2.64 -25.62 11.27
N ILE A 61 -1.93 -24.69 10.61
CA ILE A 61 -2.51 -23.72 9.69
C ILE A 61 -2.73 -24.39 8.34
N SER A 62 -3.99 -24.46 7.90
CA SER A 62 -4.36 -25.14 6.63
C SER A 62 -4.31 -24.22 5.42
N ASN A 63 -4.53 -22.91 5.59
CA ASN A 63 -4.57 -21.96 4.48
C ASN A 63 -3.16 -21.39 4.24
N PHE A 64 -2.24 -22.27 3.86
CA PHE A 64 -0.87 -21.92 3.51
C PHE A 64 -0.66 -22.08 2.01
N HIS A 65 -0.08 -21.06 1.39
CA HIS A 65 0.34 -21.06 -0.02
C HIS A 65 1.84 -20.86 -0.09
N ASP A 66 2.52 -21.81 -0.70
CA ASP A 66 3.98 -21.82 -0.79
C ASP A 66 4.47 -20.95 -1.96
N ALA A 67 5.79 -20.74 -2.01
CA ALA A 67 6.46 -19.94 -3.01
C ALA A 67 6.08 -20.40 -4.43
N GLY A 68 5.54 -19.46 -5.19
CA GLY A 68 5.12 -19.66 -6.57
C GLY A 68 3.66 -20.12 -6.74
N ASP A 69 2.86 -20.19 -5.68
CA ASP A 69 1.40 -20.39 -5.78
C ASP A 69 0.71 -19.13 -6.33
N GLY A 70 1.13 -17.95 -5.88
CA GLY A 70 0.65 -16.66 -6.36
C GLY A 70 0.73 -15.57 -5.32
N ILE A 71 0.34 -14.36 -5.73
CA ILE A 71 0.36 -13.16 -4.89
C ILE A 71 -0.84 -13.19 -3.94
N CYS A 72 -0.63 -12.85 -2.67
CA CYS A 72 -1.59 -13.00 -1.59
C CYS A 72 -2.97 -12.38 -1.89
N HIS A 73 -3.01 -11.19 -2.47
CA HIS A 73 -4.27 -10.53 -2.81
C HIS A 73 -5.02 -11.18 -3.96
N GLN A 74 -4.31 -11.84 -4.88
CA GLN A 74 -4.94 -12.67 -5.91
C GLN A 74 -5.50 -13.93 -5.27
N LEU A 75 -4.72 -14.62 -4.45
CA LEU A 75 -5.14 -15.86 -3.78
C LEU A 75 -6.29 -15.64 -2.79
N MET A 76 -6.47 -14.41 -2.33
CA MET A 76 -7.59 -14.01 -1.46
C MET A 76 -8.96 -14.26 -2.10
N GLU A 77 -9.07 -14.33 -3.44
CA GLU A 77 -10.31 -14.72 -4.14
C GLU A 77 -10.84 -16.10 -3.69
N LYS A 78 -9.94 -16.99 -3.25
CA LYS A 78 -10.28 -18.33 -2.78
C LYS A 78 -10.94 -18.31 -1.40
N TYR A 79 -10.73 -17.24 -0.63
CA TYR A 79 -11.08 -17.17 0.81
C TYR A 79 -12.07 -16.07 1.17
N ALA A 80 -11.94 -14.88 0.58
CA ALA A 80 -12.81 -13.75 0.88
C ALA A 80 -14.26 -14.08 0.50
N ARG A 81 -15.20 -13.76 1.38
CA ARG A 81 -16.64 -13.90 1.16
C ARG A 81 -17.36 -12.63 1.59
N PRO A 82 -18.56 -12.37 1.05
CA PRO A 82 -19.38 -11.24 1.47
C PRO A 82 -19.58 -11.18 2.98
N GLY A 83 -19.54 -9.96 3.54
CA GLY A 83 -19.75 -9.70 4.97
C GLY A 83 -18.56 -10.06 5.89
N MET A 84 -17.47 -10.61 5.36
CA MET A 84 -16.28 -10.91 6.16
C MET A 84 -15.54 -9.64 6.58
N VAL A 85 -14.89 -9.71 7.74
CA VAL A 85 -13.81 -8.81 8.16
C VAL A 85 -12.47 -9.49 7.86
N VAL A 86 -11.71 -8.91 6.93
CA VAL A 86 -10.40 -9.36 6.49
C VAL A 86 -9.35 -8.34 6.91
N VAL A 87 -8.30 -8.82 7.58
CA VAL A 87 -7.14 -8.00 7.90
C VAL A 87 -5.90 -8.66 7.37
N GLY A 88 -4.89 -7.87 7.05
CA GLY A 88 -3.63 -8.43 6.57
C GLY A 88 -2.44 -7.56 6.88
N SER A 89 -1.28 -8.18 7.10
CA SER A 89 -0.01 -7.49 7.31
C SER A 89 0.55 -6.84 6.03
N ASP A 90 -0.34 -6.34 5.16
CA ASP A 90 -0.10 -5.73 3.86
C ASP A 90 -1.19 -4.69 3.58
N SER A 91 -0.81 -3.52 3.05
CA SER A 91 -1.72 -2.40 2.74
C SER A 91 -2.81 -2.75 1.72
N HIS A 92 -2.51 -3.56 0.72
CA HIS A 92 -3.38 -3.89 -0.40
C HIS A 92 -4.38 -5.02 -0.07
N THR A 93 -4.46 -5.41 1.20
CA THR A 93 -5.53 -6.28 1.74
C THR A 93 -6.92 -5.74 1.38
N CYS A 94 -7.08 -4.42 1.21
CA CYS A 94 -8.31 -3.79 0.73
C CYS A 94 -8.87 -4.37 -0.59
N THR A 95 -8.05 -5.06 -1.39
CA THR A 95 -8.49 -5.84 -2.57
C THR A 95 -9.69 -6.76 -2.25
N ALA A 96 -9.78 -7.29 -1.03
CA ALA A 96 -10.89 -8.16 -0.63
C ALA A 96 -12.27 -7.46 -0.62
N GLY A 97 -12.32 -6.14 -0.64
CA GLY A 97 -13.58 -5.41 -0.74
C GLY A 97 -14.29 -5.56 -2.09
N ALA A 98 -13.60 -6.05 -3.13
CA ALA A 98 -14.24 -6.53 -4.36
C ALA A 98 -15.22 -7.69 -4.12
N PHE A 99 -15.05 -8.43 -3.01
CA PHE A 99 -15.89 -9.55 -2.60
C PHE A 99 -16.90 -9.17 -1.51
N ASN A 100 -17.27 -7.88 -1.42
CA ASN A 100 -18.18 -7.35 -0.41
C ASN A 100 -17.69 -7.60 1.04
N ALA A 101 -16.38 -7.63 1.25
CA ALA A 101 -15.76 -7.78 2.57
C ALA A 101 -15.20 -6.45 3.08
N PHE A 102 -15.30 -6.19 4.39
CA PHE A 102 -14.50 -5.13 5.00
C PHE A 102 -13.05 -5.60 5.08
N ALA A 103 -12.15 -4.97 4.33
CA ALA A 103 -10.77 -5.43 4.22
C ALA A 103 -9.75 -4.30 4.39
N THR A 104 -8.79 -4.46 5.31
CA THR A 104 -7.81 -3.40 5.63
C THR A 104 -6.43 -3.98 5.94
N GLY A 105 -5.40 -3.21 5.59
CA GLY A 105 -4.04 -3.47 6.05
C GLY A 105 -3.86 -3.16 7.53
N ILE A 106 -3.01 -3.94 8.19
CA ILE A 106 -2.55 -3.80 9.58
C ILE A 106 -1.03 -4.04 9.63
N ASP A 107 -0.39 -3.73 10.76
CA ASP A 107 1.05 -3.99 10.93
C ASP A 107 1.34 -5.42 11.46
N ARG A 108 2.63 -5.76 11.57
CA ARG A 108 3.10 -7.09 12.00
C ARG A 108 2.84 -7.33 13.49
N THR A 109 2.98 -6.31 14.33
CA THR A 109 2.72 -6.38 15.76
C THR A 109 1.24 -6.60 16.06
N GLU A 110 0.33 -5.94 15.34
CA GLU A 110 -1.11 -6.22 15.43
C GLU A 110 -1.45 -7.63 14.98
N THR A 111 -0.81 -8.09 13.90
CA THR A 111 -1.01 -9.45 13.41
C THR A 111 -0.61 -10.47 14.47
N ALA A 112 0.54 -10.27 15.14
CA ALA A 112 0.97 -11.11 16.27
C ALA A 112 -0.01 -11.04 17.46
N GLY A 113 -0.52 -9.85 17.79
CA GLY A 113 -1.54 -9.67 18.82
C GLY A 113 -2.83 -10.42 18.49
N LEU A 114 -3.30 -10.33 17.25
CA LEU A 114 -4.45 -11.08 16.73
C LEU A 114 -4.21 -12.60 16.77
N TRP A 115 -3.01 -13.06 16.43
CA TRP A 115 -2.67 -14.47 16.56
C TRP A 115 -2.73 -14.94 18.01
N LYS A 116 -2.39 -14.09 18.99
CA LYS A 116 -2.46 -14.46 20.41
C LYS A 116 -3.88 -14.37 20.99
N GLN A 117 -4.60 -13.28 20.74
CA GLN A 117 -5.86 -12.96 21.43
C GLN A 117 -7.11 -13.25 20.58
N GLY A 118 -6.98 -13.28 19.25
CA GLY A 118 -8.12 -13.46 18.34
C GLY A 118 -8.98 -12.21 18.11
N GLU A 119 -8.63 -11.08 18.73
CA GLU A 119 -9.32 -9.80 18.60
C GLU A 119 -8.36 -8.63 18.33
N THR A 120 -8.88 -7.54 17.76
CA THR A 120 -8.15 -6.28 17.55
C THR A 120 -9.09 -5.10 17.66
N TRP A 121 -8.53 -3.90 17.81
CA TRP A 121 -9.28 -2.66 17.88
C TRP A 121 -9.35 -1.98 16.50
N PHE A 122 -10.49 -1.34 16.21
CA PHE A 122 -10.64 -0.44 15.07
C PHE A 122 -11.27 0.86 15.53
N ARG A 123 -10.82 1.98 14.95
CA ARG A 123 -11.66 3.17 14.90
C ARG A 123 -12.63 3.00 13.72
N VAL A 124 -13.91 3.28 13.95
CA VAL A 124 -14.93 3.27 12.91
C VAL A 124 -14.58 4.37 11.89
N PRO A 125 -14.42 4.02 10.59
CA PRO A 125 -14.12 5.00 9.56
C PRO A 125 -15.35 5.83 9.20
N ASP A 126 -15.15 7.07 8.76
CA ASP A 126 -16.18 7.79 7.98
C ASP A 126 -16.31 7.14 6.59
N SER A 127 -17.39 7.43 5.86
CA SER A 127 -17.65 6.79 4.55
C SER A 127 -17.68 7.79 3.39
N VAL A 128 -17.17 7.36 2.24
CA VAL A 128 -17.22 8.05 0.95
C VAL A 128 -18.07 7.24 -0.02
N LYS A 129 -19.00 7.90 -0.71
CA LYS A 129 -19.79 7.28 -1.77
C LYS A 129 -19.26 7.69 -3.13
N VAL A 130 -18.97 6.72 -4.00
CA VAL A 130 -18.62 6.95 -5.40
C VAL A 130 -19.68 6.30 -6.28
N THR A 131 -20.51 7.12 -6.91
CA THR A 131 -21.58 6.67 -7.82
C THR A 131 -21.06 6.64 -9.26
N LEU A 132 -21.14 5.48 -9.90
CA LEU A 132 -20.67 5.23 -11.26
C LEU A 132 -21.86 5.09 -12.21
N HIS A 133 -21.85 5.82 -13.33
CA HIS A 133 -22.87 5.75 -14.36
C HIS A 133 -22.29 5.33 -15.71
N GLY A 134 -23.05 4.56 -16.50
CA GLY A 134 -22.63 4.16 -17.85
C GLY A 134 -21.62 3.00 -17.88
N ARG A 135 -20.72 3.00 -18.87
CA ARG A 135 -19.73 1.92 -19.10
C ARG A 135 -18.41 2.53 -19.56
N LEU A 136 -17.30 1.94 -19.15
CA LEU A 136 -15.97 2.31 -19.65
C LEU A 136 -15.87 2.14 -21.18
N PRO A 137 -15.32 3.11 -21.92
CA PRO A 137 -15.08 2.99 -23.36
C PRO A 137 -14.13 1.85 -23.71
N GLU A 138 -14.11 1.47 -24.99
CA GLU A 138 -13.12 0.53 -25.50
C GLU A 138 -11.70 1.03 -25.23
N HIS A 139 -10.82 0.10 -24.80
CA HIS A 139 -9.44 0.39 -24.41
C HIS A 139 -9.26 1.33 -23.21
N VAL A 140 -10.31 1.58 -22.44
CA VAL A 140 -10.26 2.20 -21.11
C VAL A 140 -10.60 1.13 -20.07
N PHE A 141 -9.77 0.99 -19.04
CA PHE A 141 -9.83 -0.14 -18.11
C PHE A 141 -10.02 0.31 -16.67
N ALA A 142 -10.29 -0.64 -15.77
CA ALA A 142 -10.47 -0.39 -14.34
C ALA A 142 -9.30 0.38 -13.70
N LYS A 143 -8.08 0.17 -14.22
CA LYS A 143 -6.89 0.93 -13.81
C LYS A 143 -7.04 2.42 -14.10
N ASP A 144 -7.58 2.78 -15.26
CA ASP A 144 -7.84 4.17 -15.62
C ASP A 144 -8.92 4.77 -14.70
N LEU A 145 -10.00 4.05 -14.40
CA LEU A 145 -11.00 4.50 -13.41
C LEU A 145 -10.40 4.75 -12.02
N ALA A 146 -9.57 3.83 -11.52
CA ALA A 146 -8.90 3.99 -10.23
C ALA A 146 -7.97 5.22 -10.22
N LEU A 147 -7.18 5.42 -11.29
CA LEU A 147 -6.35 6.61 -11.44
C LEU A 147 -7.19 7.89 -11.56
N TYR A 148 -8.34 7.86 -12.25
CA TYR A 148 -9.25 8.99 -12.35
C TYR A 148 -9.72 9.43 -10.96
N ILE A 149 -10.15 8.48 -10.12
CA ILE A 149 -10.58 8.76 -8.74
C ILE A 149 -9.43 9.34 -7.93
N ILE A 150 -8.26 8.69 -7.93
CA ILE A 150 -7.08 9.15 -7.18
C ILE A 150 -6.66 10.55 -7.64
N GLY A 151 -6.61 10.81 -8.95
CA GLY A 151 -6.26 12.12 -9.50
C GLY A 151 -7.31 13.21 -9.24
N MET A 152 -8.56 12.81 -8.96
CA MET A 152 -9.64 13.73 -8.60
C MET A 152 -9.58 14.13 -7.12
N ILE A 153 -9.32 13.18 -6.21
CA ILE A 153 -9.41 13.42 -4.76
C ILE A 153 -8.06 13.52 -4.05
N GLY A 154 -6.97 13.16 -4.72
CA GLY A 154 -5.60 13.15 -4.19
C GLY A 154 -5.27 11.89 -3.37
N SER A 155 -3.98 11.72 -3.06
CA SER A 155 -3.50 10.52 -2.34
C SER A 155 -3.96 10.43 -0.88
N GLY A 156 -4.49 11.53 -0.32
CA GLY A 156 -5.11 11.58 1.01
C GLY A 156 -6.61 11.89 0.98
N GLY A 157 -7.25 11.85 -0.20
CA GLY A 157 -8.65 12.26 -0.37
C GLY A 157 -9.67 11.38 0.38
N ALA A 158 -9.30 10.14 0.69
CA ALA A 158 -10.12 9.21 1.46
C ALA A 158 -9.40 8.72 2.73
N ASP A 159 -8.52 9.53 3.32
CA ASP A 159 -7.71 9.17 4.48
C ASP A 159 -8.55 8.56 5.64
N TYR A 160 -8.32 7.27 5.89
CA TYR A 160 -9.07 6.43 6.85
C TYR A 160 -10.55 6.19 6.57
N MET A 161 -11.06 6.60 5.42
CA MET A 161 -12.47 6.44 5.09
C MET A 161 -12.73 5.07 4.46
N SER A 162 -13.97 4.61 4.55
CA SER A 162 -14.48 3.47 3.78
C SER A 162 -15.07 4.00 2.48
N VAL A 163 -14.54 3.57 1.33
CA VAL A 163 -15.08 3.94 0.02
C VAL A 163 -16.11 2.89 -0.41
N GLU A 164 -17.32 3.33 -0.77
CA GLU A 164 -18.36 2.48 -1.31
C GLU A 164 -18.65 2.83 -2.77
N TYR A 165 -18.69 1.83 -3.64
CA TYR A 165 -19.02 2.00 -5.05
C TYR A 165 -20.50 1.70 -5.32
N HIS A 166 -21.21 2.69 -5.85
CA HIS A 166 -22.65 2.68 -6.14
C HIS A 166 -22.92 2.97 -7.62
N GLY A 167 -24.18 2.88 -8.03
CA GLY A 167 -24.62 3.24 -9.38
C GLY A 167 -24.68 2.07 -10.37
N ASP A 168 -25.32 2.29 -11.52
CA ASP A 168 -25.52 1.29 -12.57
C ASP A 168 -24.20 0.87 -13.23
N GLY A 169 -23.22 1.78 -13.28
CA GLY A 169 -21.90 1.52 -13.86
C GLY A 169 -21.14 0.39 -13.15
N VAL A 170 -21.39 0.17 -11.86
CA VAL A 170 -20.78 -0.94 -11.08
C VAL A 170 -21.08 -2.30 -11.70
N LYS A 171 -22.28 -2.46 -12.28
CA LYS A 171 -22.70 -3.72 -12.92
C LYS A 171 -21.95 -4.01 -14.23
N THR A 172 -21.28 -3.01 -14.79
CA THR A 172 -20.49 -3.17 -16.02
C THR A 172 -19.06 -3.63 -15.75
N LEU A 173 -18.61 -3.56 -14.49
CA LEU A 173 -17.27 -3.94 -14.05
C LEU A 173 -17.23 -5.43 -13.68
N THR A 174 -16.28 -6.16 -14.25
CA THR A 174 -16.01 -7.56 -13.89
C THR A 174 -15.45 -7.66 -12.47
N LEU A 175 -15.39 -8.88 -11.91
CA LEU A 175 -14.76 -9.06 -10.61
C LEU A 175 -13.28 -8.67 -10.61
N ALA A 176 -12.56 -8.95 -11.71
CA ALA A 176 -11.17 -8.53 -11.87
C ALA A 176 -11.01 -7.00 -11.85
N ASP A 177 -11.92 -6.27 -12.51
CA ASP A 177 -11.97 -4.81 -12.49
C ASP A 177 -12.17 -4.27 -11.06
N ARG A 178 -13.13 -4.85 -10.33
CA ARG A 178 -13.42 -4.49 -8.93
C ARG A 178 -12.22 -4.74 -8.03
N MET A 179 -11.49 -5.85 -8.22
CA MET A 179 -10.25 -6.13 -7.49
C MET A 179 -9.18 -5.08 -7.77
N THR A 180 -9.01 -4.64 -9.03
CA THR A 180 -8.05 -3.58 -9.38
C THR A 180 -8.41 -2.26 -8.71
N ILE A 181 -9.69 -1.86 -8.72
CA ILE A 181 -10.16 -0.62 -8.11
C ILE A 181 -10.05 -0.67 -6.58
N ALA A 182 -10.45 -1.78 -5.96
CA ALA A 182 -10.33 -1.97 -4.52
C ALA A 182 -8.86 -2.03 -4.05
N ASN A 183 -7.96 -2.61 -4.85
CA ASN A 183 -6.52 -2.63 -4.58
C ASN A 183 -5.98 -1.20 -4.48
N LEU A 184 -6.24 -0.37 -5.50
CA LEU A 184 -5.76 1.01 -5.59
C LEU A 184 -6.42 1.98 -4.60
N ALA A 185 -7.38 1.53 -3.80
CA ALA A 185 -7.98 2.38 -2.79
C ALA A 185 -6.99 2.79 -1.68
N SER A 186 -5.98 1.96 -1.40
CA SER A 186 -4.94 2.30 -0.43
C SER A 186 -4.16 3.56 -0.85
N GLU A 187 -4.08 3.82 -2.16
CA GLU A 187 -3.34 4.93 -2.78
C GLU A 187 -4.08 6.26 -2.72
N MET A 188 -5.37 6.25 -2.37
CA MET A 188 -6.14 7.45 -1.98
C MET A 188 -6.33 7.56 -0.45
N GLY A 189 -5.59 6.79 0.33
CA GLY A 189 -5.64 6.81 1.80
C GLY A 189 -6.80 6.02 2.41
N ALA A 190 -7.62 5.36 1.60
CA ALA A 190 -8.78 4.63 2.06
C ALA A 190 -8.39 3.47 2.99
N LYS A 191 -9.21 3.26 4.03
CA LYS A 191 -9.07 2.12 4.93
C LYS A 191 -9.50 0.83 4.24
N ASN A 192 -10.58 0.91 3.48
CA ASN A 192 -11.13 -0.14 2.66
C ASN A 192 -11.93 0.49 1.51
N ALA A 193 -12.17 -0.31 0.48
CA ALA A 193 -13.01 0.03 -0.65
C ALA A 193 -13.89 -1.16 -0.98
N VAL A 194 -15.21 -1.00 -0.97
CA VAL A 194 -16.16 -2.12 -1.06
C VAL A 194 -17.11 -1.99 -2.23
N PHE A 195 -17.37 -3.14 -2.85
CA PHE A 195 -18.37 -3.33 -3.90
C PHE A 195 -19.58 -4.10 -3.35
N PRO A 196 -20.76 -3.93 -3.96
CA PRO A 196 -21.95 -4.67 -3.55
C PRO A 196 -21.83 -6.17 -3.86
N ALA A 197 -22.51 -6.99 -3.06
CA ALA A 197 -22.73 -8.40 -3.37
C ALA A 197 -23.85 -8.55 -4.42
N ASP A 198 -23.56 -8.15 -5.65
CA ASP A 198 -24.49 -8.20 -6.78
C ASP A 198 -24.27 -9.43 -7.68
N GLU A 199 -24.98 -9.48 -8.81
CA GLU A 199 -24.93 -10.60 -9.77
C GLU A 199 -23.51 -10.90 -10.28
N VAL A 200 -22.65 -9.88 -10.42
CA VAL A 200 -21.25 -10.10 -10.84
C VAL A 200 -20.52 -10.92 -9.79
N LEU A 201 -20.66 -10.59 -8.52
CA LEU A 201 -20.03 -11.35 -7.45
C LEU A 201 -20.66 -12.73 -7.29
N ILE A 202 -22.00 -12.82 -7.33
CA ILE A 202 -22.76 -14.07 -7.16
C ILE A 202 -22.49 -15.06 -8.30
N SER A 203 -22.20 -14.57 -9.51
CA SER A 203 -21.83 -15.43 -10.65
C SER A 203 -20.48 -16.14 -10.46
N HIS A 204 -19.64 -15.68 -9.54
CA HIS A 204 -18.36 -16.33 -9.26
C HIS A 204 -18.59 -17.65 -8.51
N PRO A 205 -18.15 -18.81 -9.03
CA PRO A 205 -18.53 -20.14 -8.51
C PRO A 205 -18.22 -20.39 -7.04
N ALA A 206 -17.26 -19.66 -6.47
CA ALA A 206 -16.85 -19.77 -5.07
C ALA A 206 -17.64 -18.86 -4.10
N MET A 207 -18.56 -18.02 -4.59
CA MET A 207 -19.22 -16.97 -3.81
C MET A 207 -20.66 -17.32 -3.42
N GLY A 208 -21.07 -16.90 -2.22
CA GLY A 208 -22.44 -17.05 -1.73
C GLY A 208 -23.38 -15.96 -2.24
N THR A 209 -24.68 -16.11 -1.99
CA THR A 209 -25.75 -15.24 -2.51
C THR A 209 -26.14 -14.08 -1.59
N SER A 210 -25.59 -13.99 -0.38
CA SER A 210 -25.93 -12.95 0.60
C SER A 210 -24.70 -12.13 0.98
N GLY A 211 -24.86 -10.80 1.03
CA GLY A 211 -23.84 -9.85 1.47
C GLY A 211 -24.42 -8.74 2.33
N ILE A 212 -23.55 -7.81 2.74
CA ILE A 212 -23.92 -6.64 3.55
C ILE A 212 -23.82 -5.40 2.66
N TRP A 213 -24.83 -4.53 2.72
CA TRP A 213 -24.81 -3.27 1.99
C TRP A 213 -25.39 -2.14 2.83
N ALA A 214 -25.13 -0.90 2.41
CA ALA A 214 -25.61 0.29 3.08
C ALA A 214 -27.15 0.37 3.07
N ASP A 215 -27.72 0.81 4.19
CA ASP A 215 -29.15 1.06 4.32
C ASP A 215 -29.60 2.21 3.39
N GLN A 216 -30.88 2.21 3.03
CA GLN A 216 -31.46 3.34 2.31
C GLN A 216 -31.37 4.61 3.17
N GLY A 217 -30.75 5.66 2.63
CA GLY A 217 -30.56 6.92 3.35
C GLY A 217 -29.32 6.96 4.26
N ALA A 218 -28.38 6.01 4.11
CA ALA A 218 -27.09 6.07 4.77
C ALA A 218 -26.38 7.42 4.51
N HIS A 219 -25.74 7.96 5.56
CA HIS A 219 -25.01 9.22 5.50
C HIS A 219 -23.56 9.00 5.07
N TYR A 220 -23.08 9.83 4.15
CA TYR A 220 -21.71 9.83 3.65
C TYR A 220 -21.06 11.18 3.92
N LEU A 221 -19.77 11.16 4.28
CA LEU A 221 -19.01 12.38 4.51
C LEU A 221 -18.72 13.10 3.19
N HIS A 222 -18.43 12.33 2.14
CA HIS A 222 -18.22 12.82 0.79
C HIS A 222 -18.98 11.94 -0.22
N GLU A 223 -19.52 12.57 -1.25
CA GLU A 223 -20.20 11.89 -2.35
C GLU A 223 -19.65 12.39 -3.69
N TYR A 224 -19.28 11.45 -4.56
CA TYR A 224 -18.77 11.72 -5.90
C TYR A 224 -19.62 10.99 -6.95
N THR A 225 -19.77 11.59 -8.12
CA THR A 225 -20.44 10.97 -9.28
C THR A 225 -19.50 10.96 -10.47
N ILE A 226 -19.36 9.82 -11.14
CA ILE A 226 -18.44 9.62 -12.26
C ILE A 226 -19.18 8.98 -13.43
N GLU A 227 -19.15 9.68 -14.57
CA GLU A 227 -19.66 9.21 -15.85
C GLU A 227 -18.57 8.37 -16.55
N LEU A 228 -18.74 7.04 -16.56
CA LEU A 228 -17.71 6.11 -17.04
C LEU A 228 -17.42 6.27 -18.53
N ASP A 229 -18.40 6.66 -19.34
CA ASP A 229 -18.31 6.83 -20.79
C ASP A 229 -17.42 8.02 -21.21
N ARG A 230 -17.08 8.90 -20.27
CA ARG A 230 -16.21 10.06 -20.48
C ARG A 230 -14.75 9.82 -20.09
N LEU A 231 -14.44 8.63 -19.54
CA LEU A 231 -13.07 8.29 -19.18
C LEU A 231 -12.24 7.99 -20.43
N PHE A 232 -10.94 8.19 -20.30
CA PHE A 232 -9.92 7.96 -21.33
C PHE A 232 -8.68 7.36 -20.67
N PRO A 233 -7.70 6.85 -21.44
CA PRO A 233 -6.48 6.29 -20.87
C PRO A 233 -5.72 7.30 -20.01
N LEU A 234 -5.32 6.89 -18.81
CA LEU A 234 -4.61 7.71 -17.83
C LEU A 234 -3.25 7.13 -17.46
N ALA A 235 -2.36 8.02 -17.03
CA ALA A 235 -1.07 7.68 -16.43
C ALA A 235 -0.85 8.46 -15.14
N SER A 236 -0.50 7.76 -14.07
CA SER A 236 0.06 8.38 -12.87
C SER A 236 1.55 8.61 -13.10
N CYS A 237 1.96 9.86 -13.10
CA CYS A 237 3.31 10.31 -13.36
C CYS A 237 4.16 10.28 -12.07
N PRO A 238 5.47 10.08 -12.18
CA PRO A 238 6.36 10.12 -11.02
C PRO A 238 6.32 11.49 -10.33
N HIS A 239 6.60 11.59 -9.04
CA HIS A 239 6.79 10.51 -8.06
C HIS A 239 5.60 10.39 -7.10
N HIS A 240 4.42 10.86 -7.51
CA HIS A 240 3.22 10.90 -6.68
C HIS A 240 2.09 10.17 -7.38
N VAL A 241 1.39 9.28 -6.66
CA VAL A 241 0.35 8.43 -7.27
C VAL A 241 -0.84 9.25 -7.80
N ASP A 242 -1.08 10.42 -7.22
CA ASP A 242 -2.09 11.39 -7.60
C ASP A 242 -1.63 12.43 -8.64
N ASN A 243 -0.38 12.35 -9.13
CA ASN A 243 0.08 13.09 -10.30
C ASN A 243 -0.47 12.47 -11.59
N VAL A 244 -1.79 12.46 -11.71
CA VAL A 244 -2.50 11.80 -12.82
C VAL A 244 -2.62 12.76 -13.99
N LYS A 245 -2.32 12.25 -15.18
CA LYS A 245 -2.47 12.92 -16.46
C LYS A 245 -3.14 11.97 -17.46
N SER A 246 -3.74 12.52 -18.51
CA SER A 246 -4.07 11.71 -19.68
C SER A 246 -2.81 11.12 -20.29
N VAL A 247 -2.92 9.96 -20.93
CA VAL A 247 -1.80 9.41 -21.69
C VAL A 247 -1.39 10.36 -22.82
N ASP A 248 -2.32 11.11 -23.40
CA ASP A 248 -2.05 12.09 -24.47
C ASP A 248 -1.16 13.26 -24.02
N GLU A 249 -1.22 13.65 -22.75
CA GLU A 249 -0.39 14.71 -22.16
C GLU A 249 1.07 14.29 -21.95
N VAL A 250 1.32 13.00 -21.79
CA VAL A 250 2.67 12.44 -21.53
C VAL A 250 3.20 11.58 -22.68
N ALA A 251 2.44 11.49 -23.77
CA ALA A 251 2.78 10.76 -24.96
C ALA A 251 4.16 11.16 -25.52
N GLY A 252 4.94 10.19 -25.98
CA GLY A 252 6.30 10.40 -26.48
C GLY A 252 7.39 10.39 -25.40
N THR A 253 7.03 10.24 -24.13
CA THR A 253 8.00 10.05 -23.04
C THR A 253 8.72 8.71 -23.22
N ARG A 254 10.02 8.72 -23.51
CA ARG A 254 10.83 7.50 -23.71
C ARG A 254 10.83 6.62 -22.46
N ILE A 255 10.74 5.31 -22.65
CA ILE A 255 10.83 4.30 -21.59
C ILE A 255 11.99 3.34 -21.86
N GLY A 256 12.56 2.75 -20.82
CA GLY A 256 13.55 1.67 -20.93
C GLY A 256 13.07 0.35 -20.33
N GLN A 257 11.97 0.37 -19.57
CA GLN A 257 11.38 -0.82 -18.98
C GLN A 257 9.86 -0.69 -18.87
N ALA A 258 9.17 -1.81 -19.02
CA ALA A 258 7.73 -1.93 -18.85
C ALA A 258 7.40 -3.15 -17.97
N LEU A 259 6.38 -3.03 -17.10
CA LEU A 259 5.93 -4.11 -16.22
C LEU A 259 4.41 -4.32 -16.31
N ILE A 260 3.99 -5.49 -16.77
CA ILE A 260 2.59 -5.93 -16.75
C ILE A 260 2.45 -7.05 -15.73
N GLY A 261 1.56 -6.92 -14.75
CA GLY A 261 1.34 -7.97 -13.76
C GLY A 261 1.02 -7.47 -12.36
N THR A 262 1.63 -8.15 -11.38
CA THR A 262 1.45 -7.90 -9.93
C THR A 262 0.04 -8.29 -9.44
N CYS A 263 -0.29 -8.01 -8.17
CA CYS A 263 -1.65 -8.16 -7.64
C CYS A 263 -2.67 -7.20 -8.28
N THR A 264 -2.19 -6.10 -8.89
CA THR A 264 -3.04 -5.05 -9.44
C THR A 264 -3.62 -5.44 -10.80
N ASN A 265 -2.79 -5.92 -11.73
CA ASN A 265 -3.19 -6.29 -13.09
C ASN A 265 -2.37 -7.46 -13.67
N GLY A 266 -2.25 -8.55 -12.90
CA GLY A 266 -1.66 -9.82 -13.36
C GLY A 266 -2.68 -10.93 -13.58
N ARG A 267 -3.97 -10.60 -13.68
CA ARG A 267 -5.05 -11.56 -13.92
C ARG A 267 -5.11 -11.99 -15.38
N LEU A 268 -5.82 -13.07 -15.67
CA LEU A 268 -5.85 -13.67 -17.00
C LEU A 268 -6.37 -12.67 -18.06
N GLU A 269 -7.36 -11.86 -17.70
CA GLU A 269 -7.93 -10.82 -18.55
C GLU A 269 -6.89 -9.76 -18.91
N ASP A 270 -6.08 -9.33 -17.95
CA ASP A 270 -4.97 -8.38 -18.18
C ASP A 270 -3.92 -8.98 -19.13
N LEU A 271 -3.58 -10.26 -18.93
CA LEU A 271 -2.63 -10.97 -19.78
C LEU A 271 -3.17 -11.15 -21.21
N ARG A 272 -4.47 -11.41 -21.37
CA ARG A 272 -5.11 -11.49 -22.70
C ARG A 272 -5.08 -10.15 -23.43
N ILE A 273 -5.31 -9.04 -22.73
CA ILE A 273 -5.17 -7.68 -23.30
C ILE A 273 -3.75 -7.48 -23.82
N ALA A 274 -2.74 -7.78 -22.99
CA ALA A 274 -1.34 -7.65 -23.39
C ALA A 274 -0.99 -8.55 -24.58
N ALA A 275 -1.44 -9.80 -24.56
CA ALA A 275 -1.15 -10.77 -25.63
C ALA A 275 -1.79 -10.37 -26.95
N ALA A 276 -3.04 -9.87 -26.93
CA ALA A 276 -3.73 -9.40 -28.12
C ALA A 276 -2.98 -8.26 -28.81
N LEU A 277 -2.42 -7.32 -28.04
CA LEU A 277 -1.64 -6.21 -28.57
C LEU A 277 -0.22 -6.61 -29.00
N LEU A 278 0.41 -7.57 -28.32
CA LEU A 278 1.76 -8.06 -28.66
C LEU A 278 1.78 -9.03 -29.83
N LYS A 279 0.64 -9.66 -30.18
CA LYS A 279 0.58 -10.67 -31.24
C LYS A 279 1.03 -10.08 -32.58
N GLY A 280 2.11 -10.65 -33.12
CA GLY A 280 2.72 -10.20 -34.38
C GLY A 280 3.56 -8.92 -34.27
N SER A 281 3.75 -8.41 -33.06
CA SER A 281 4.59 -7.25 -32.76
C SER A 281 5.87 -7.65 -32.04
N LYS A 282 6.80 -6.71 -31.85
CA LYS A 282 8.02 -6.85 -31.06
C LYS A 282 8.10 -5.72 -30.05
N VAL A 283 8.66 -6.01 -28.88
CA VAL A 283 9.07 -4.98 -27.92
C VAL A 283 10.12 -4.10 -28.59
N ALA A 284 10.04 -2.79 -28.36
CA ALA A 284 10.96 -1.82 -28.96
C ALA A 284 12.43 -2.09 -28.56
N GLU A 285 13.34 -1.76 -29.45
CA GLU A 285 14.78 -1.87 -29.18
C GLU A 285 15.15 -1.02 -27.95
N GLY A 286 15.96 -1.60 -27.04
CA GLY A 286 16.37 -0.94 -25.80
C GLY A 286 15.33 -0.99 -24.67
N VAL A 287 14.15 -1.58 -24.89
CA VAL A 287 13.10 -1.71 -23.86
C VAL A 287 13.04 -3.12 -23.31
N GLN A 288 12.96 -3.24 -21.98
CA GLN A 288 12.67 -4.51 -21.30
C GLN A 288 11.18 -4.59 -20.95
N LEU A 289 10.45 -5.56 -21.49
CA LEU A 289 9.07 -5.85 -21.07
C LEU A 289 9.05 -7.05 -20.12
N LEU A 290 8.58 -6.83 -18.89
CA LEU A 290 8.41 -7.84 -17.85
C LEU A 290 6.92 -8.20 -17.72
N ILE A 291 6.61 -9.49 -17.70
CA ILE A 291 5.25 -10.02 -17.49
C ILE A 291 5.22 -10.83 -16.20
N THR A 292 4.32 -10.52 -15.27
CA THR A 292 4.20 -11.22 -13.98
C THR A 292 2.77 -11.70 -13.74
N PRO A 293 2.45 -12.96 -14.07
CA PRO A 293 1.14 -13.55 -13.76
C PRO A 293 0.86 -13.50 -12.25
N ALA A 294 -0.38 -13.24 -11.84
CA ALA A 294 -0.70 -13.05 -10.43
C ALA A 294 -0.75 -14.38 -9.63
N SER A 295 -0.87 -15.53 -10.29
CA SER A 295 -0.84 -16.85 -9.66
C SER A 295 -0.32 -17.95 -10.59
N ARG A 296 0.04 -19.10 -10.03
CA ARG A 296 0.37 -20.31 -10.81
C ARG A 296 -0.78 -20.72 -11.71
N GLU A 297 -2.00 -20.62 -11.21
CA GLU A 297 -3.21 -21.01 -11.94
C GLU A 297 -3.39 -20.13 -13.18
N ILE A 298 -3.26 -18.82 -13.04
CA ILE A 298 -3.29 -17.86 -14.16
C ILE A 298 -2.12 -18.14 -15.11
N TYR A 299 -0.92 -18.40 -14.59
CA TYR A 299 0.23 -18.67 -15.45
C TYR A 299 0.03 -19.95 -16.28
N LEU A 300 -0.48 -21.03 -15.67
CA LEU A 300 -0.81 -22.27 -16.38
C LEU A 300 -1.90 -22.05 -17.43
N GLN A 301 -2.91 -21.21 -17.16
CA GLN A 301 -3.92 -20.84 -18.15
C GLN A 301 -3.31 -20.04 -19.30
N ALA A 302 -2.45 -19.07 -19.02
CA ALA A 302 -1.73 -18.30 -20.03
C ALA A 302 -0.83 -19.18 -20.93
N VAL A 303 -0.23 -20.24 -20.39
CA VAL A 303 0.49 -21.25 -21.19
C VAL A 303 -0.48 -22.04 -22.06
N LYS A 304 -1.59 -22.55 -21.49
CA LYS A 304 -2.58 -23.35 -22.23
C LYS A 304 -3.25 -22.57 -23.36
N GLU A 305 -3.44 -21.26 -23.19
CA GLU A 305 -4.02 -20.36 -24.20
C GLU A 305 -2.98 -19.85 -25.22
N GLY A 306 -1.70 -20.22 -25.08
CA GLY A 306 -0.63 -19.76 -25.97
C GLY A 306 -0.20 -18.30 -25.74
N LEU A 307 -0.68 -17.63 -24.68
CA LEU A 307 -0.30 -16.25 -24.35
C LEU A 307 1.20 -16.17 -24.02
N ALA A 308 1.73 -17.18 -23.31
CA ALA A 308 3.15 -17.24 -22.97
C ALA A 308 4.05 -17.25 -24.22
N GLU A 309 3.66 -18.00 -25.27
CA GLU A 309 4.39 -18.02 -26.53
C GLU A 309 4.38 -16.65 -27.21
N ILE A 310 3.23 -15.95 -27.19
CA ILE A 310 3.11 -14.60 -27.74
C ILE A 310 4.07 -13.64 -27.02
N PHE A 311 4.09 -13.68 -25.68
CA PHE A 311 4.97 -12.81 -24.88
C PHE A 311 6.44 -13.05 -25.20
N LEU A 312 6.88 -14.31 -25.17
CA LEU A 312 8.27 -14.68 -25.46
C LEU A 312 8.65 -14.33 -26.90
N SER A 313 7.75 -14.61 -27.85
CA SER A 313 7.96 -14.27 -29.27
C SER A 313 8.06 -12.77 -29.50
N ALA A 314 7.36 -11.94 -28.71
CA ALA A 314 7.46 -10.49 -28.79
C ALA A 314 8.76 -9.94 -28.16
N GLY A 315 9.50 -10.75 -27.40
CA GLY A 315 10.72 -10.34 -26.69
C GLY A 315 10.51 -9.97 -25.22
N ALA A 316 9.36 -10.31 -24.65
CA ALA A 316 9.08 -10.10 -23.23
C ALA A 316 9.74 -11.20 -22.35
N ILE A 317 9.95 -10.87 -21.08
CA ILE A 317 10.47 -11.77 -20.05
C ILE A 317 9.34 -12.08 -19.07
N ILE A 318 8.99 -13.36 -18.94
CA ILE A 318 7.97 -13.81 -17.98
C ILE A 318 8.63 -14.11 -16.64
N LEU A 319 8.18 -13.44 -15.57
CA LEU A 319 8.62 -13.63 -14.20
C LEU A 319 7.73 -14.64 -13.45
N THR A 320 8.19 -15.09 -12.29
CA THR A 320 7.42 -15.98 -11.42
C THR A 320 6.23 -15.27 -10.78
N PRO A 321 5.12 -15.98 -10.45
CA PRO A 321 3.98 -15.41 -9.75
C PRO A 321 4.34 -14.91 -8.34
N SER A 322 4.79 -13.66 -8.27
CA SER A 322 5.35 -13.01 -7.09
C SER A 322 5.23 -11.48 -7.23
N CYS A 323 5.47 -10.72 -6.17
CA CYS A 323 5.46 -9.25 -6.23
C CYS A 323 6.55 -8.71 -7.17
N GLY A 324 7.73 -9.34 -7.16
CA GLY A 324 8.88 -8.95 -7.97
C GLY A 324 9.22 -7.46 -7.84
N PRO A 325 9.51 -6.77 -8.96
CA PRO A 325 10.03 -5.41 -8.92
C PRO A 325 9.00 -4.39 -8.43
N CYS A 326 7.71 -4.74 -8.31
CA CYS A 326 6.68 -3.90 -7.70
C CYS A 326 7.02 -3.45 -6.27
N LEU A 327 7.69 -4.32 -5.50
CA LEU A 327 8.14 -4.04 -4.15
C LEU A 327 9.58 -3.49 -4.11
N GLY A 328 10.29 -3.53 -5.24
CA GLY A 328 11.72 -3.23 -5.30
C GLY A 328 12.61 -4.37 -4.85
N THR A 329 12.13 -5.61 -5.00
CA THR A 329 12.91 -6.83 -4.72
C THR A 329 12.78 -7.81 -5.89
N GLY A 330 13.52 -8.91 -5.86
CA GLY A 330 13.49 -9.90 -6.93
C GLY A 330 14.15 -9.45 -8.25
N GLN A 331 13.76 -10.10 -9.34
CA GLN A 331 14.26 -9.78 -10.69
C GLN A 331 13.53 -8.56 -11.28
N GLY A 332 14.22 -7.78 -12.12
CA GLY A 332 13.60 -6.67 -12.86
C GLY A 332 13.71 -5.29 -12.22
N ILE A 333 14.67 -5.08 -11.31
CA ILE A 333 14.99 -3.75 -10.77
C ILE A 333 15.47 -2.82 -11.92
N PRO A 334 14.93 -1.60 -12.06
CA PRO A 334 15.29 -0.70 -13.15
C PRO A 334 16.66 -0.02 -12.94
N PRO A 335 17.38 0.31 -14.02
CA PRO A 335 18.66 1.03 -13.95
C PRO A 335 18.45 2.54 -13.69
N ASP A 336 19.56 3.24 -13.42
CA ASP A 336 19.59 4.69 -13.17
C ASP A 336 19.10 5.49 -14.39
N GLY A 337 18.32 6.55 -14.16
CA GLY A 337 17.93 7.52 -15.20
C GLY A 337 16.89 7.03 -16.21
N ILE A 338 16.29 5.86 -15.99
CA ILE A 338 15.28 5.28 -16.88
C ILE A 338 13.86 5.57 -16.39
N ASN A 339 12.97 5.85 -17.35
CA ASN A 339 11.52 5.80 -17.13
C ASN A 339 11.01 4.36 -17.28
N VAL A 340 10.25 3.94 -16.29
CA VAL A 340 9.52 2.67 -16.25
C VAL A 340 8.04 2.97 -16.42
N ILE A 341 7.31 2.20 -17.22
CA ILE A 341 5.85 2.21 -17.25
C ILE A 341 5.30 0.88 -16.72
N SER A 342 4.43 0.94 -15.71
CA SER A 342 4.07 -0.21 -14.91
C SER A 342 2.57 -0.29 -14.64
N THR A 343 2.06 -1.50 -14.54
CA THR A 343 0.68 -1.77 -14.07
C THR A 343 0.58 -1.87 -12.55
N ALA A 344 1.70 -1.72 -11.83
CA ALA A 344 1.75 -1.68 -10.37
C ALA A 344 0.93 -0.51 -9.78
N ASN A 345 0.88 -0.43 -8.44
CA ASN A 345 0.04 0.53 -7.72
C ASN A 345 0.78 1.75 -7.16
N ARG A 346 2.12 1.74 -7.07
CA ARG A 346 2.91 2.82 -6.43
C ARG A 346 4.10 3.24 -7.29
N ASN A 347 4.44 4.53 -7.25
CA ASN A 347 5.48 5.15 -8.08
C ASN A 347 6.37 6.19 -7.37
N PHE A 348 6.40 6.20 -6.03
CA PHE A 348 7.33 7.05 -5.29
C PHE A 348 8.79 6.69 -5.58
N SER A 349 9.70 7.65 -5.37
CA SER A 349 11.14 7.44 -5.57
C SER A 349 11.62 6.23 -4.76
N GLY A 350 12.30 5.31 -5.43
CA GLY A 350 12.86 4.10 -4.81
C GLY A 350 11.90 2.91 -4.76
N ARG A 351 10.62 3.08 -5.14
CA ARG A 351 9.61 2.02 -5.01
C ARG A 351 10.00 0.71 -5.68
N MET A 352 10.55 0.77 -6.89
CA MET A 352 11.00 -0.42 -7.63
C MET A 352 12.46 -0.78 -7.34
N GLY A 353 13.00 -0.38 -6.18
CA GLY A 353 14.33 -0.76 -5.71
C GLY A 353 15.48 0.14 -6.19
N ASN A 354 15.18 1.13 -7.03
CA ASN A 354 16.15 2.15 -7.46
C ASN A 354 15.54 3.57 -7.36
N PRO A 355 16.07 4.46 -6.49
CA PRO A 355 15.58 5.83 -6.34
C PRO A 355 15.87 6.74 -7.53
N LYS A 356 16.76 6.34 -8.44
CA LYS A 356 17.11 7.09 -9.66
C LYS A 356 16.27 6.71 -10.88
N ALA A 357 15.30 5.81 -10.72
CA ALA A 357 14.33 5.47 -11.76
C ALA A 357 13.02 6.25 -11.58
N SER A 358 12.37 6.57 -12.69
CA SER A 358 11.09 7.29 -12.73
C SER A 358 9.98 6.34 -13.14
N ILE A 359 8.93 6.20 -12.33
CA ILE A 359 7.91 5.17 -12.51
C ILE A 359 6.58 5.83 -12.90
N TYR A 360 6.02 5.41 -14.03
CA TYR A 360 4.68 5.76 -14.49
C TYR A 360 3.75 4.58 -14.25
N LEU A 361 2.52 4.83 -13.79
CA LEU A 361 1.53 3.78 -13.62
C LEU A 361 0.42 3.92 -14.65
N ALA A 362 0.06 2.86 -15.36
CA ALA A 362 -0.99 2.89 -16.38
C ALA A 362 -1.67 1.52 -16.54
N SER A 363 -2.73 1.48 -17.34
CA SER A 363 -3.48 0.25 -17.66
C SER A 363 -2.67 -0.75 -18.48
N PRO A 364 -3.01 -2.06 -18.45
CA PRO A 364 -2.30 -3.10 -19.23
C PRO A 364 -2.16 -2.76 -20.71
N ALA A 365 -3.20 -2.21 -21.33
CA ALA A 365 -3.14 -1.80 -22.73
C ALA A 365 -2.13 -0.66 -22.97
N THR A 366 -2.16 0.37 -22.13
CA THR A 366 -1.22 1.50 -22.20
C THR A 366 0.22 1.05 -21.99
N VAL A 367 0.48 0.20 -20.99
CA VAL A 367 1.84 -0.36 -20.76
C VAL A 367 2.30 -1.19 -21.95
N THR A 368 1.42 -2.03 -22.50
CA THR A 368 1.75 -2.91 -23.62
C THR A 368 2.09 -2.12 -24.88
N ILE A 369 1.22 -1.18 -25.27
CA ILE A 369 1.44 -0.39 -26.48
C ILE A 369 2.67 0.50 -26.34
N SER A 370 2.93 1.01 -25.13
CA SER A 370 4.15 1.79 -24.85
C SER A 370 5.41 0.93 -24.97
N ALA A 371 5.38 -0.33 -24.52
CA ALA A 371 6.51 -1.25 -24.68
C ALA A 371 6.81 -1.60 -26.15
N ILE A 372 5.78 -1.64 -27.00
CA ILE A 372 5.92 -1.85 -28.45
C ILE A 372 6.56 -0.63 -29.13
N HIS A 373 6.25 0.59 -28.68
CA HIS A 373 6.74 1.84 -29.30
C HIS A 373 8.02 2.40 -28.66
N GLY A 374 8.36 1.96 -27.44
CA GLY A 374 9.48 2.47 -26.66
C GLY A 374 9.29 3.87 -26.07
N GLU A 375 8.05 4.32 -26.03
CA GLU A 375 7.63 5.57 -25.42
C GLU A 375 6.18 5.45 -24.95
N ILE A 376 5.79 6.25 -23.95
CA ILE A 376 4.41 6.30 -23.46
C ILE A 376 3.49 6.61 -24.63
N THR A 377 2.53 5.71 -24.88
CA THR A 377 1.67 5.73 -26.06
C THR A 377 0.23 5.39 -25.65
N SER A 378 -0.74 6.13 -26.19
CA SER A 378 -2.16 5.86 -25.94
C SER A 378 -2.63 4.63 -26.71
N PRO A 379 -3.38 3.70 -26.08
CA PRO A 379 -4.03 2.60 -26.80
C PRO A 379 -5.24 3.08 -27.60
N VAL A 380 -5.73 4.30 -27.36
CA VAL A 380 -6.86 4.91 -28.07
C VAL A 380 -6.34 5.94 -29.07
N ARG A 381 -6.73 5.82 -30.33
CA ARG A 381 -6.48 6.87 -31.34
C ARG A 381 -7.63 7.87 -31.30
N SER A 382 -7.35 9.10 -30.89
CA SER A 382 -8.30 10.21 -30.92
C SER A 382 -7.76 11.35 -31.78
N ALA A 383 -8.64 12.03 -32.51
CA ALA A 383 -8.31 13.27 -33.22
C ALA A 383 -8.14 14.45 -32.26
N VAL A 384 -8.73 14.38 -31.07
CA VAL A 384 -8.66 15.38 -30.01
C VAL A 384 -7.85 14.81 -28.86
N LYS A 385 -6.79 15.52 -28.45
CA LYS A 385 -6.02 15.15 -27.26
C LYS A 385 -6.89 15.29 -26.02
N ASN A 386 -6.94 14.24 -25.22
CA ASN A 386 -7.55 14.29 -23.91
C ASN A 386 -6.67 15.12 -22.97
N ILE A 387 -7.30 15.76 -21.99
CA ILE A 387 -6.62 16.48 -20.91
C ILE A 387 -7.31 16.05 -19.62
N PHE A 388 -6.52 15.65 -18.63
CA PHE A 388 -7.08 15.30 -17.33
C PHE A 388 -7.71 16.53 -16.66
N PRO A 389 -9.00 16.48 -16.27
CA PRO A 389 -9.72 17.69 -15.88
C PRO A 389 -9.42 18.17 -14.46
N TYR A 390 -8.79 17.34 -13.63
CA TYR A 390 -8.48 17.69 -12.24
C TYR A 390 -7.00 18.02 -12.07
N HIS A 391 -6.74 18.99 -11.21
CA HIS A 391 -5.38 19.31 -10.79
C HIS A 391 -5.32 19.29 -9.27
N VAL A 392 -4.82 18.19 -8.71
CA VAL A 392 -4.48 18.11 -7.29
C VAL A 392 -3.09 18.75 -7.12
N ARG A 393 -3.00 19.75 -6.24
CA ARG A 393 -1.71 20.34 -5.89
C ARG A 393 -0.85 19.26 -5.24
N GLN A 394 0.25 18.94 -5.89
CA GLN A 394 1.25 18.04 -5.33
C GLN A 394 1.94 18.74 -4.17
N SER A 395 2.16 18.00 -3.07
CA SER A 395 3.04 18.46 -2.01
C SER A 395 4.46 18.62 -2.58
N ASP A 396 5.16 19.66 -2.13
CA ASP A 396 6.57 19.81 -2.45
C ASP A 396 7.35 18.61 -1.89
N THR A 397 8.19 17.98 -2.72
CA THR A 397 9.11 16.95 -2.25
C THR A 397 10.23 17.64 -1.47
N VAL A 398 10.16 17.60 -0.14
CA VAL A 398 11.21 18.15 0.72
C VAL A 398 12.38 17.18 0.79
N THR A 399 13.58 17.67 0.51
CA THR A 399 14.84 16.97 0.74
C THR A 399 15.65 17.75 1.76
N VAL A 400 16.06 17.12 2.85
CA VAL A 400 16.89 17.77 3.87
C VAL A 400 18.35 17.55 3.51
N SER A 401 19.04 18.64 3.16
CA SER A 401 20.49 18.61 2.93
C SER A 401 21.24 18.49 4.25
N SER A 402 22.48 18.00 4.25
CA SER A 402 23.31 17.93 5.46
C SER A 402 23.63 19.29 6.09
N SER A 403 23.46 20.39 5.35
CA SER A 403 23.59 21.77 5.85
C SER A 403 22.30 22.38 6.38
N ASP A 404 21.15 21.73 6.17
CA ASP A 404 19.84 22.20 6.64
C ASP A 404 19.60 21.69 8.07
N ASP A 405 19.93 22.50 9.07
CA ASP A 405 19.78 22.10 10.47
C ASP A 405 18.31 22.07 10.90
N ARG A 406 17.75 20.87 10.98
CA ARG A 406 16.36 20.64 11.40
C ARG A 406 16.21 20.42 12.91
N TYR A 407 17.28 20.45 13.69
CA TYR A 407 17.25 20.06 15.10
C TYR A 407 17.67 21.22 16.03
N HIS A 408 16.71 21.71 16.81
CA HIS A 408 16.93 22.76 17.81
C HIS A 408 16.18 22.45 19.11
N ASN A 409 16.84 22.64 20.25
CA ASN A 409 16.23 22.54 21.59
C ASN A 409 15.44 21.24 21.84
N GLY A 410 15.94 20.09 21.35
CA GLY A 410 15.26 18.80 21.50
C GLY A 410 14.06 18.61 20.55
N VAL A 411 13.95 19.43 19.51
CA VAL A 411 12.84 19.39 18.56
C VAL A 411 13.36 19.25 17.13
N TRP A 412 12.83 18.24 16.43
CA TRP A 412 13.04 18.01 15.00
C TRP A 412 11.93 18.69 14.19
N ASN A 413 12.32 19.63 13.33
CA ASN A 413 11.41 20.44 12.54
C ASN A 413 11.25 19.95 11.10
N TYR A 414 10.22 19.15 10.87
CA TYR A 414 9.79 18.63 9.57
C TYR A 414 8.37 19.09 9.22
N LYS A 415 7.94 20.25 9.73
CA LYS A 415 6.55 20.75 9.57
C LYS A 415 6.14 21.05 8.12
N ASP A 416 7.14 21.28 7.28
CA ASP A 416 7.07 21.55 5.84
C ASP A 416 7.11 20.27 5.00
N ALA A 417 7.53 19.14 5.59
CA ALA A 417 7.59 17.85 4.93
C ALA A 417 6.23 17.14 4.98
N ASP A 418 5.37 17.49 4.04
CA ASP A 418 4.13 16.77 3.75
C ASP A 418 4.45 15.44 3.05
N ASN A 419 3.60 14.42 3.25
CA ASN A 419 3.72 13.09 2.62
C ASN A 419 5.06 12.36 2.89
N LEU A 420 5.71 12.63 4.03
CA LEU A 420 6.89 11.87 4.45
C LEU A 420 6.52 10.40 4.61
N ASN A 421 6.94 9.57 3.66
CA ASN A 421 6.48 8.19 3.55
C ASN A 421 7.40 7.19 4.27
N THR A 422 6.89 5.98 4.52
CA THR A 422 7.65 4.95 5.25
C THR A 422 8.95 4.51 4.55
N ASP A 423 9.04 4.63 3.22
CA ASP A 423 10.22 4.26 2.45
C ASP A 423 11.35 5.29 2.61
N GLN A 424 11.01 6.59 2.68
CA GLN A 424 11.94 7.66 3.05
C GLN A 424 12.39 7.53 4.51
N MET A 425 11.50 7.09 5.39
CA MET A 425 11.84 6.88 6.80
C MET A 425 12.72 5.65 7.03
N PHE A 426 12.48 4.56 6.29
CA PHE A 426 13.27 3.33 6.34
C PHE A 426 13.13 2.55 5.03
N ALA A 427 14.24 2.37 4.32
CA ALA A 427 14.24 1.79 2.98
C ALA A 427 13.68 0.35 2.94
N GLY A 428 12.86 0.06 1.93
CA GLY A 428 12.11 -1.19 1.87
C GLY A 428 12.93 -2.46 1.71
N ASN A 429 13.99 -2.38 0.93
CA ASN A 429 14.95 -3.47 0.74
C ASN A 429 15.57 -3.91 2.09
N LEU A 430 15.82 -2.97 3.00
CA LEU A 430 16.39 -3.28 4.33
C LEU A 430 15.43 -4.07 5.23
N THR A 431 14.11 -4.04 4.98
CA THR A 431 13.13 -4.71 5.86
C THR A 431 13.16 -6.23 5.82
N TYR A 432 13.83 -6.81 4.82
CA TYR A 432 14.09 -8.25 4.71
C TYR A 432 15.45 -8.65 5.30
N GLU A 433 16.34 -7.68 5.51
CA GLU A 433 17.66 -7.89 6.11
C GLU A 433 17.63 -7.62 7.63
N ILE A 434 16.94 -6.55 8.03
CA ILE A 434 16.80 -6.08 9.41
C ILE A 434 15.37 -6.36 9.88
N ASN A 435 15.22 -7.23 10.89
CA ASN A 435 13.92 -7.53 11.47
C ASN A 435 13.45 -6.35 12.35
N SER A 436 12.15 -6.05 12.35
CA SER A 436 11.54 -5.08 13.28
C SER A 436 11.79 -5.44 14.76
N SER A 437 12.08 -6.71 15.04
CA SER A 437 12.46 -7.20 16.35
C SER A 437 13.88 -6.82 16.81
N GLN A 438 14.67 -6.14 15.96
CA GLN A 438 16.06 -5.72 16.15
C GLN A 438 16.18 -4.17 16.09
N PRO A 439 15.56 -3.44 17.02
CA PRO A 439 15.48 -1.99 16.99
C PRO A 439 16.85 -1.30 16.90
N GLU A 440 17.87 -1.86 17.55
CA GLU A 440 19.25 -1.34 17.54
C GLU A 440 19.89 -1.34 16.14
N LYS A 441 19.46 -2.23 15.25
CA LYS A 441 19.92 -2.27 13.85
C LYS A 441 19.12 -1.34 12.95
N ILE A 442 17.93 -0.90 13.38
CA ILE A 442 17.07 0.01 12.61
C ILE A 442 17.57 1.45 12.74
N VAL A 443 17.91 1.87 13.96
CA VAL A 443 18.29 3.26 14.27
C VAL A 443 19.37 3.81 13.33
N PRO A 444 20.46 3.10 12.97
CA PRO A 444 21.48 3.61 12.05
C PRO A 444 21.01 3.91 10.62
N HIS A 445 19.81 3.47 10.24
CA HIS A 445 19.22 3.69 8.92
C HIS A 445 17.98 4.56 8.96
N LEU A 446 17.55 4.97 10.16
CA LEU A 446 16.31 5.69 10.38
C LEU A 446 16.40 7.12 9.82
N LEU A 447 15.43 7.46 8.98
CA LEU A 447 15.33 8.70 8.20
C LEU A 447 16.50 8.96 7.23
N LYS A 448 17.41 8.01 6.98
CA LYS A 448 18.54 8.24 6.06
C LYS A 448 18.13 8.61 4.63
N GLY A 449 16.95 8.18 4.17
CA GLY A 449 16.41 8.56 2.87
C GLY A 449 15.81 9.98 2.82
N PHE A 450 15.83 10.71 3.95
CA PHE A 450 15.19 12.01 4.12
C PHE A 450 16.10 13.04 4.80
N ASP A 451 16.65 12.72 5.98
CA ASP A 451 17.62 13.51 6.76
C ASP A 451 18.73 12.58 7.29
N GLU A 452 19.92 12.65 6.69
CA GLU A 452 21.07 11.81 7.04
C GLU A 452 21.64 12.10 8.43
N THR A 453 21.35 13.28 9.00
CA THR A 453 21.88 13.72 10.30
C THR A 453 21.06 13.18 11.48
N PHE A 454 19.81 12.78 11.23
CA PHE A 454 18.86 12.35 12.26
C PHE A 454 19.43 11.28 13.19
N SER A 455 19.84 10.15 12.60
CA SER A 455 20.29 8.97 13.35
C SER A 455 21.48 9.25 14.28
N ALA A 456 22.32 10.24 13.96
CA ALA A 456 23.52 10.56 14.71
C ALA A 456 23.29 11.59 15.83
N ARG A 457 22.21 12.39 15.74
CA ARG A 457 21.95 13.53 16.63
C ARG A 457 20.77 13.34 17.56
N VAL A 458 19.83 12.46 17.22
CA VAL A 458 18.61 12.21 18.01
C VAL A 458 18.93 11.83 19.46
N GLN A 459 18.19 12.39 20.40
CA GLN A 459 18.35 12.14 21.83
C GLN A 459 17.05 11.67 22.48
N LYS A 460 17.19 10.99 23.62
CA LYS A 460 16.05 10.57 24.42
C LYS A 460 15.30 11.80 24.95
N GLY A 461 14.00 11.86 24.67
CA GLY A 461 13.13 12.96 25.07
C GLY A 461 12.77 13.91 23.93
N ASP A 462 13.41 13.77 22.77
CA ASP A 462 13.16 14.61 21.61
C ASP A 462 11.71 14.52 21.12
N ILE A 463 11.23 15.62 20.53
CA ILE A 463 9.92 15.73 19.90
C ILE A 463 10.09 15.97 18.40
N MET A 464 9.22 15.39 17.60
CA MET A 464 9.16 15.66 16.16
C MET A 464 7.93 16.49 15.82
N ILE A 465 8.10 17.50 14.96
CA ILE A 465 7.02 18.28 14.36
C ILE A 465 6.97 17.95 12.87
N CYS A 466 5.88 17.33 12.39
CA CYS A 466 5.78 16.86 11.00
C CYS A 466 4.56 17.44 10.26
N GLY A 467 4.62 17.45 8.94
CA GLY A 467 3.57 17.94 8.06
C GLY A 467 2.29 17.09 8.02
N THR A 468 1.62 17.13 6.88
CA THR A 468 0.43 16.32 6.56
C THR A 468 0.80 14.93 6.06
N ASN A 469 -0.11 13.98 6.24
CA ASN A 469 -0.02 12.60 5.78
C ASN A 469 1.29 11.88 6.20
N PHE A 470 1.75 12.14 7.42
CA PHE A 470 2.97 11.55 7.96
C PHE A 470 2.88 10.01 8.00
N GLY A 471 3.93 9.32 7.55
CA GLY A 471 4.01 7.86 7.55
C GLY A 471 3.14 7.19 6.49
N CYS A 472 2.81 7.86 5.39
CA CYS A 472 2.07 7.27 4.28
C CYS A 472 2.86 6.15 3.57
N GLY A 473 2.15 5.32 2.80
CA GLY A 473 2.75 4.24 2.02
C GLY A 473 2.65 2.84 2.64
N SER A 474 3.79 2.20 2.88
CA SER A 474 3.86 0.76 3.23
C SER A 474 3.48 0.51 4.69
N SER A 475 2.89 -0.66 5.00
CA SER A 475 2.46 -1.05 6.37
C SER A 475 3.60 -1.39 7.34
N ARG A 476 4.81 -0.88 7.09
CA ARG A 476 6.03 -1.25 7.80
C ARG A 476 6.09 -0.57 9.16
N GLU A 477 6.38 -1.36 10.19
CA GLU A 477 6.53 -0.87 11.56
C GLU A 477 7.94 -0.39 11.89
N HIS A 478 8.94 -0.68 11.04
CA HIS A 478 10.35 -0.31 11.28
C HIS A 478 10.55 1.16 11.65
N PRO A 479 9.93 2.15 10.98
CA PRO A 479 10.14 3.53 11.39
C PRO A 479 9.58 3.81 12.78
N ALA A 480 8.39 3.29 13.13
CA ALA A 480 7.83 3.44 14.48
C ALA A 480 8.71 2.79 15.54
N VAL A 481 9.20 1.56 15.29
CA VAL A 481 10.15 0.86 16.16
C VAL A 481 11.42 1.67 16.35
N GLY A 482 11.99 2.19 15.25
CA GLY A 482 13.20 2.98 15.25
C GLY A 482 13.05 4.27 16.04
N LEU A 483 11.94 5.01 15.85
CA LEU A 483 11.66 6.26 16.57
C LEU A 483 11.55 6.04 18.08
N VAL A 484 10.88 4.97 18.51
CA VAL A 484 10.80 4.58 19.92
C VAL A 484 12.18 4.23 20.47
N CYS A 485 12.96 3.43 19.72
CA CYS A 485 14.30 3.04 20.13
C CYS A 485 15.27 4.23 20.22
N ALA A 486 15.16 5.18 19.29
CA ALA A 486 15.92 6.43 19.29
C ALA A 486 15.55 7.35 20.47
N GLY A 487 14.39 7.11 21.10
CA GLY A 487 13.95 7.83 22.29
C GLY A 487 13.06 9.03 22.00
N ILE A 488 12.42 9.09 20.82
CA ILE A 488 11.41 10.10 20.51
C ILE A 488 10.25 9.99 21.51
N LYS A 489 9.94 11.10 22.17
CA LYS A 489 8.89 11.18 23.19
C LYS A 489 7.49 11.29 22.57
N ALA A 490 7.35 12.08 21.51
CA ALA A 490 6.10 12.28 20.80
C ALA A 490 6.35 12.84 19.40
N VAL A 491 5.40 12.60 18.49
CA VAL A 491 5.34 13.22 17.17
C VAL A 491 4.07 14.07 17.07
N LEU A 492 4.21 15.37 16.81
CA LEU A 492 3.10 16.27 16.53
C LEU A 492 2.96 16.41 15.02
N VAL A 493 1.76 16.18 14.49
CA VAL A 493 1.50 16.13 13.05
C VAL A 493 0.30 16.98 12.67
N LYS A 494 0.26 17.47 11.43
CA LYS A 494 -0.98 18.02 10.86
C LYS A 494 -1.96 16.88 10.54
N SER A 495 -1.46 15.81 9.93
CA SER A 495 -2.21 14.56 9.75
C SER A 495 -1.24 13.37 9.62
N VAL A 496 -1.76 12.15 9.75
CA VAL A 496 -0.96 10.92 9.79
C VAL A 496 -1.70 9.80 9.08
N SER A 497 -0.97 9.05 8.26
CA SER A 497 -1.45 7.81 7.66
C SER A 497 -1.82 6.83 8.75
N ARG A 498 -2.98 6.20 8.62
CA ARG A 498 -3.57 5.50 9.76
C ARG A 498 -2.94 4.16 10.07
N ILE A 499 -2.40 3.48 9.06
CA ILE A 499 -1.60 2.28 9.29
C ILE A 499 -0.37 2.65 10.14
N PHE A 500 0.26 3.79 9.84
CA PHE A 500 1.38 4.29 10.63
C PHE A 500 0.97 4.73 12.03
N TYR A 501 -0.16 5.43 12.17
CA TYR A 501 -0.71 5.81 13.47
C TYR A 501 -0.95 4.59 14.37
N ARG A 502 -1.53 3.53 13.80
CA ARG A 502 -1.73 2.25 14.48
C ARG A 502 -0.38 1.66 14.92
N SER A 503 0.55 1.53 13.98
CA SER A 503 1.89 1.04 14.25
C SER A 503 2.60 1.81 15.35
N ALA A 504 2.54 3.14 15.31
CA ALA A 504 3.08 4.00 16.34
C ALA A 504 2.50 3.66 17.72
N VAL A 505 1.17 3.59 17.86
CA VAL A 505 0.54 3.18 19.13
C VAL A 505 1.01 1.78 19.55
N ASN A 506 1.09 0.82 18.63
CA ASN A 506 1.51 -0.54 18.95
C ASN A 506 2.98 -0.65 19.39
N GLN A 507 3.83 0.27 18.94
CA GLN A 507 5.22 0.37 19.39
C GLN A 507 5.39 1.24 20.64
N GLY A 508 4.33 1.90 21.11
CA GLY A 508 4.41 2.84 22.23
C GLY A 508 4.86 4.25 21.85
N LEU A 509 4.82 4.61 20.56
CA LEU A 509 5.08 5.95 20.05
C LEU A 509 3.79 6.79 20.03
N PRO A 510 3.72 7.86 20.82
CA PRO A 510 2.57 8.75 20.76
C PRO A 510 2.63 9.67 19.53
N ILE A 511 1.56 9.65 18.72
CA ILE A 511 1.35 10.61 17.62
C ILE A 511 0.14 11.49 17.96
N LEU A 512 0.36 12.80 17.97
CA LEU A 512 -0.65 13.81 18.26
C LEU A 512 -1.04 14.55 16.99
N VAL A 513 -2.30 14.43 16.58
CA VAL A 513 -2.84 15.16 15.43
C VAL A 513 -3.30 16.54 15.90
N VAL A 514 -2.45 17.54 15.72
CA VAL A 514 -2.62 18.91 16.22
C VAL A 514 -2.18 19.96 15.18
N PRO A 515 -2.93 20.12 14.07
CA PRO A 515 -2.55 21.00 12.97
C PRO A 515 -2.19 22.42 13.41
N ASP A 516 -2.97 23.01 14.31
CA ASP A 516 -2.77 24.38 14.76
C ASP A 516 -1.48 24.55 15.55
N ALA A 517 -1.13 23.56 16.38
CA ALA A 517 0.14 23.55 17.12
C ALA A 517 1.33 23.41 16.17
N VAL A 518 1.24 22.50 15.19
CA VAL A 518 2.27 22.34 14.16
C VAL A 518 2.45 23.61 13.33
N ASN A 519 1.36 24.26 12.93
CA ASN A 519 1.39 25.51 12.18
C ASN A 519 2.03 26.63 12.99
N ALA A 520 1.73 26.70 14.28
CA ALA A 520 2.25 27.72 15.19
C ALA A 520 3.75 27.59 15.46
N TYR A 521 4.32 26.38 15.47
CA TYR A 521 5.72 26.14 15.79
C TYR A 521 6.70 26.94 14.90
N ALA A 522 7.62 27.66 15.52
CA ALA A 522 8.78 28.27 14.87
C ALA A 522 10.08 27.55 15.29
N SER A 523 11.07 27.50 14.39
CA SER A 523 12.35 26.85 14.69
C SER A 523 12.99 27.45 15.93
N GLY A 524 13.38 26.59 16.87
CA GLY A 524 13.93 26.98 18.17
C GLY A 524 12.89 27.19 19.29
N ASP A 525 11.59 27.18 19.00
CA ASP A 525 10.56 27.20 20.05
C ASP A 525 10.71 25.98 20.97
N MET A 526 10.57 26.20 22.28
CA MET A 526 10.44 25.12 23.25
C MET A 526 9.07 24.45 23.10
N VAL A 527 9.05 23.11 23.08
CA VAL A 527 7.83 22.30 22.94
C VAL A 527 7.66 21.41 24.17
N HIS A 528 6.50 21.47 24.80
CA HIS A 528 6.09 20.56 25.87
C HIS A 528 4.75 19.93 25.52
N ALA A 529 4.64 18.60 25.65
CA ALA A 529 3.39 17.86 25.45
C ALA A 529 3.09 17.06 26.73
N ASP A 530 1.92 17.32 27.32
CA ASP A 530 1.33 16.57 28.42
C ASP A 530 0.18 15.71 27.88
N MET A 531 0.46 14.41 27.79
CA MET A 531 -0.46 13.43 27.22
C MET A 531 -1.67 13.14 28.10
N ALA A 532 -1.52 13.32 29.42
CA ALA A 532 -2.57 13.00 30.38
C ALA A 532 -3.63 14.11 30.41
N SER A 533 -3.20 15.37 30.40
CA SER A 533 -4.12 16.52 30.38
C SER A 533 -4.58 16.92 28.98
N GLY A 534 -3.96 16.40 27.91
CA GLY A 534 -4.29 16.75 26.54
C GLY A 534 -3.78 18.12 26.11
N ARG A 535 -2.71 18.62 26.75
CA ARG A 535 -2.18 19.98 26.56
C ARG A 535 -0.82 19.98 25.90
N ILE A 536 -0.60 20.94 25.01
CA ILE A 536 0.67 21.19 24.33
C ILE A 536 1.03 22.66 24.50
N THR A 537 2.27 22.96 24.86
CA THR A 537 2.81 24.32 24.93
C THR A 537 3.93 24.49 23.91
N ILE A 538 3.82 25.48 23.02
CA ILE A 538 4.82 25.81 21.99
C ILE A 538 5.13 27.30 22.04
N GLY A 539 6.38 27.66 22.35
CA GLY A 539 6.81 29.07 22.41
C GLY A 539 5.93 29.92 23.35
N GLY A 540 5.44 29.33 24.45
CA GLY A 540 4.53 29.98 25.40
C GLY A 540 3.04 30.00 25.02
N ARG A 541 2.66 29.50 23.83
CA ARG A 541 1.25 29.34 23.41
C ARG A 541 0.74 27.95 23.75
N GLU A 542 -0.52 27.87 24.15
CA GLU A 542 -1.17 26.62 24.55
C GLU A 542 -2.13 26.10 23.47
N PHE A 543 -2.09 24.80 23.24
CA PHE A 543 -2.96 24.06 22.34
C PHE A 543 -3.53 22.83 23.06
N ASN A 544 -4.75 22.44 22.69
CA ASN A 544 -5.43 21.29 23.26
C ASN A 544 -5.68 20.22 22.20
N PHE A 545 -5.67 18.96 22.61
CA PHE A 545 -6.11 17.85 21.77
C PHE A 545 -7.04 16.93 22.55
N ARG A 546 -7.88 16.19 21.82
CA ARG A 546 -8.77 15.21 22.45
C ARG A 546 -7.91 14.10 23.07
N PRO A 547 -8.06 13.81 24.38
CA PRO A 547 -7.34 12.71 25.00
C PRO A 547 -7.56 11.40 24.24
N LEU A 548 -6.51 10.60 24.17
CA LEU A 548 -6.59 9.30 23.51
C LEU A 548 -7.53 8.38 24.30
N PRO A 549 -8.30 7.50 23.62
CA PRO A 549 -9.14 6.52 24.30
C PRO A 549 -8.35 5.70 25.33
N ASP A 550 -8.97 5.37 26.46
CA ASP A 550 -8.33 4.71 27.60
C ASP A 550 -7.55 3.44 27.21
N LYS A 551 -8.11 2.61 26.32
CA LYS A 551 -7.43 1.39 25.84
C LYS A 551 -6.14 1.71 25.08
N LEU A 552 -6.11 2.78 24.28
CA LEU A 552 -4.87 3.22 23.61
C LEU A 552 -3.87 3.80 24.60
N MET A 553 -4.35 4.55 25.60
CA MET A 553 -3.49 5.06 26.68
C MET A 553 -2.86 3.93 27.49
N GLN A 554 -3.59 2.85 27.77
CA GLN A 554 -3.05 1.67 28.43
C GLN A 554 -1.92 1.04 27.61
N ILE A 555 -2.11 0.87 26.29
CA ILE A 555 -1.07 0.37 25.39
C ILE A 555 0.17 1.27 25.42
N LEU A 556 -0.02 2.59 25.30
CA LEU A 556 1.09 3.56 25.33
C LEU A 556 1.82 3.59 26.67
N ASN A 557 1.09 3.58 27.79
CA ASN A 557 1.66 3.59 29.14
C ASN A 557 2.47 2.32 29.45
N GLU A 558 2.07 1.19 28.87
CA GLU A 558 2.82 -0.06 28.94
C GLU A 558 4.04 -0.09 27.99
N GLY A 559 4.19 0.93 27.14
CA GLY A 559 5.28 1.04 26.18
C GLY A 559 5.10 0.13 24.95
N GLY A 560 3.84 -0.07 24.54
CA GLY A 560 3.47 -0.77 23.31
C GLY A 560 2.63 -2.04 23.51
N LEU A 561 2.02 -2.50 22.42
CA LEU A 561 1.06 -3.60 22.38
C LEU A 561 1.67 -4.92 22.88
N VAL A 562 2.95 -5.18 22.55
CA VAL A 562 3.65 -6.40 22.99
C VAL A 562 3.68 -6.53 24.50
N LYS A 563 4.01 -5.45 25.21
CA LYS A 563 4.11 -5.44 26.67
C LYS A 563 2.73 -5.48 27.32
N TRP A 564 1.78 -4.73 26.77
CA TRP A 564 0.40 -4.71 27.23
C TRP A 564 -0.24 -6.11 27.16
N ILE A 565 -0.21 -6.76 25.99
CA ILE A 565 -0.71 -8.13 25.80
C ILE A 565 0.10 -9.15 26.64
N GLY A 566 1.39 -8.91 26.86
CA GLY A 566 2.24 -9.79 27.68
C GLY A 566 1.89 -9.80 29.17
N LYS A 567 1.24 -8.73 29.67
CA LYS A 567 0.83 -8.59 31.08
C LYS A 567 -0.56 -9.11 31.38
N GLU A 568 -1.47 -9.11 30.40
CA GLU A 568 -2.80 -9.71 30.54
C GLU A 568 -2.63 -11.22 30.83
N LYS A 569 -2.82 -11.58 32.10
CA LYS A 569 -2.78 -12.94 32.63
C LYS A 569 -4.18 -13.52 32.69
#